data_AF-A0A7W1ARZ9-F1
#
_entry.id   AF-A0A7W1ARZ9-F1
#
_cell.length_a   1.000
_cell.length_b   1.000
_cell.length_c   1.000
_cell.angle_alpha   90.00
_cell.angle_beta   90.00
_cell.angle_gamma   90.00
#
_symmetry.space_group_name_H-M   'P 1'
#
loop_
_entity.id
_entity.type
_entity.pdbx_description
1 polymer ?
#
loop_
_entity_poly.entity_id
_entity_poly.type
_entity_poly.pdbx_seq_one_letter_code
_entity_poly.pdbx_strand_id
1 'polypeptide(L)'
;MLSDKTPSVITRDCRWQAVLAVVFAVLLFLAPSPALGQVLADFDARTGTVAPNSTQLGMVAGLGATVSWNQFGTPASLINYDGYLATGLSGPNAATVARSWVEAKKTLFRLASSDDLKLINDTALLGSDGYAVLFQQEFGGLAAAEDGKIMVGVVGTATSGWKIAYAS
;
A
#
# COMPACT_ATOMS: atom_id res chain seq x y z
N MET A 1 22.43 -25.43 -78.51
CA MET A 1 21.29 -26.31 -78.88
C MET A 1 20.60 -26.79 -77.60
N LEU A 2 19.51 -27.54 -77.73
CA LEU A 2 18.51 -27.77 -76.67
C LEU A 2 18.91 -28.83 -75.63
N SER A 3 18.07 -28.95 -74.59
CA SER A 3 17.92 -30.11 -73.68
C SER A 3 19.01 -30.35 -72.62
N ASP A 4 18.70 -30.87 -71.43
CA ASP A 4 17.40 -31.01 -70.71
C ASP A 4 17.69 -31.32 -69.21
N LYS A 5 16.88 -30.77 -68.29
CA LYS A 5 16.52 -31.38 -66.99
C LYS A 5 15.56 -30.53 -66.15
N THR A 6 14.37 -31.10 -65.91
CA THR A 6 13.58 -30.93 -64.66
C THR A 6 13.74 -32.21 -63.81
N PRO A 7 13.15 -32.36 -62.60
CA PRO A 7 12.44 -31.41 -61.73
C PRO A 7 13.27 -31.19 -60.43
N SER A 8 12.83 -31.10 -59.15
CA SER A 8 11.52 -31.22 -58.48
C SER A 8 11.57 -30.65 -57.04
N VAL A 9 10.67 -29.71 -56.69
CA VAL A 9 9.96 -29.60 -55.38
C VAL A 9 10.91 -29.23 -54.17
N ILE A 10 10.55 -28.57 -53.06
CA ILE A 10 9.41 -28.63 -52.12
C ILE A 10 8.99 -27.22 -51.65
N THR A 11 7.67 -27.02 -51.58
CA THR A 11 6.83 -26.01 -50.88
C THR A 11 7.51 -25.05 -49.88
N ARG A 12 7.03 -23.81 -49.65
CA ARG A 12 5.60 -23.53 -49.37
C ARG A 12 5.24 -22.04 -49.38
N ASP A 13 4.00 -21.75 -49.81
CA ASP A 13 3.31 -20.45 -49.71
C ASP A 13 2.97 -20.09 -48.24
N CYS A 14 2.63 -18.85 -47.86
CA CYS A 14 2.45 -17.64 -48.66
C CYS A 14 2.80 -16.35 -47.88
N ARG A 15 2.88 -15.25 -48.64
CA ARG A 15 2.80 -13.83 -48.27
C ARG A 15 1.65 -13.56 -47.27
N TRP A 16 1.62 -12.48 -46.47
CA TRP A 16 1.69 -11.06 -46.89
C TRP A 16 2.29 -10.12 -45.82
N GLN A 17 2.75 -8.95 -46.27
CA GLN A 17 3.33 -7.87 -45.45
C GLN A 17 2.35 -6.70 -45.30
N ALA A 18 2.41 -6.00 -44.15
CA ALA A 18 2.34 -4.54 -44.00
C ALA A 18 2.60 -4.22 -42.50
N VAL A 19 3.77 -3.75 -42.10
CA VAL A 19 4.24 -2.35 -42.16
C VAL A 19 3.37 -1.39 -41.33
N LEU A 20 3.91 -1.00 -40.16
CA LEU A 20 3.92 0.39 -39.71
C LEU A 20 5.06 0.57 -38.70
N ALA A 21 6.04 1.41 -39.04
CA ALA A 21 7.15 1.78 -38.17
C ALA A 21 7.08 3.29 -37.91
N VAL A 22 7.44 3.74 -36.71
CA VAL A 22 7.76 5.15 -36.46
C VAL A 22 8.76 5.29 -35.29
N VAL A 23 9.84 6.03 -35.55
CA VAL A 23 10.78 6.67 -34.62
C VAL A 23 11.36 5.82 -33.48
N PHE A 24 12.58 5.32 -33.74
CA PHE A 24 13.60 5.09 -32.71
C PHE A 24 14.68 6.18 -32.84
N ALA A 25 15.44 6.44 -31.77
CA ALA A 25 16.58 7.37 -31.67
C ALA A 25 16.29 8.89 -31.78
N VAL A 26 16.29 9.56 -30.62
CA VAL A 26 17.01 10.83 -30.44
C VAL A 26 17.90 10.66 -29.21
N LEU A 27 19.22 10.72 -29.39
CA LEU A 27 20.21 10.79 -28.33
C LEU A 27 20.94 12.14 -28.45
N LEU A 28 20.72 13.02 -27.49
CA LEU A 28 21.42 14.30 -27.35
C LEU A 28 21.81 14.49 -25.88
N PHE A 29 22.97 15.10 -25.67
CA PHE A 29 23.63 15.13 -24.36
C PHE A 29 22.81 15.86 -23.30
N LEU A 30 22.47 15.15 -22.22
CA LEU A 30 22.00 15.73 -20.97
C LEU A 30 23.19 15.82 -20.00
N ALA A 31 23.61 17.03 -19.64
CA ALA A 31 24.59 17.21 -18.58
C ALA A 31 23.94 16.91 -17.22
N PRO A 32 24.66 16.28 -16.27
CA PRO A 32 24.15 16.09 -14.92
C PRO A 32 24.14 17.43 -14.17
N SER A 33 23.00 18.12 -14.19
CA SER A 33 22.78 19.28 -13.32
C SER A 33 22.90 18.85 -11.86
N PRO A 34 23.82 19.43 -11.06
CA PRO A 34 23.85 19.19 -9.63
C PRO A 34 22.62 19.85 -9.00
N ALA A 35 21.58 19.05 -8.74
CA ALA A 35 20.42 19.49 -7.98
C ALA A 35 20.89 19.84 -6.55
N LEU A 36 21.09 21.14 -6.29
CA LEU A 36 21.41 21.63 -4.95
C LEU A 36 20.29 21.19 -4.01
N GLY A 37 20.67 20.48 -2.96
CA GLY A 37 19.74 19.79 -2.05
C GLY A 37 18.87 20.76 -1.26
N GLN A 38 17.78 21.22 -1.86
CA GLN A 38 16.70 21.89 -1.16
C GLN A 38 15.96 20.83 -0.35
N VAL A 39 16.40 20.63 0.90
CA VAL A 39 15.71 19.79 1.89
C VAL A 39 14.29 20.35 2.02
N LEU A 40 13.30 19.59 1.52
CA LEU A 40 11.90 19.98 1.64
C LEU A 40 11.49 19.96 3.12
N ALA A 41 10.48 20.75 3.48
CA ALA A 41 9.95 20.77 4.84
C ALA A 41 9.36 19.42 5.30
N ASP A 42 9.14 18.50 4.35
CA ASP A 42 8.65 17.13 4.53
C ASP A 42 9.70 16.07 4.13
N PHE A 43 10.99 16.44 4.06
CA PHE A 43 12.06 15.49 3.72
C PHE A 43 12.44 14.63 4.92
N ASP A 44 11.97 13.39 4.94
CA ASP A 44 12.38 12.39 5.92
C ASP A 44 13.80 11.87 5.66
N ALA A 45 14.73 12.21 6.55
CA ALA A 45 16.12 11.80 6.51
C ALA A 45 16.43 10.53 7.36
N ARG A 46 15.42 9.82 7.88
CA ARG A 46 15.62 8.65 8.75
C ARG A 46 16.17 7.45 7.98
N THR A 47 17.42 7.08 8.25
CA THR A 47 18.11 5.91 7.66
C THR A 47 18.15 4.67 8.57
N GLY A 48 17.46 4.71 9.71
CA GLY A 48 17.51 3.65 10.73
C GLY A 48 16.43 2.58 10.56
N THR A 49 16.83 1.34 10.26
CA THR A 49 15.94 0.17 10.25
C THR A 49 15.74 -0.39 11.67
N VAL A 50 14.49 -0.67 12.07
CA VAL A 50 14.15 -1.21 13.39
C VAL A 50 13.27 -2.44 13.25
N ALA A 51 13.81 -3.64 13.51
CA ALA A 51 13.07 -4.89 13.43
C ALA A 51 11.80 -4.91 14.33
N PRO A 52 10.73 -5.66 13.95
CA PRO A 52 9.61 -5.92 14.84
C PRO A 52 10.05 -6.74 16.06
N ASN A 53 9.47 -6.46 17.23
CA ASN A 53 9.78 -7.19 18.46
C ASN A 53 8.87 -8.42 18.67
N SER A 54 9.24 -9.30 19.60
CA SER A 54 8.50 -10.53 19.90
C SER A 54 7.05 -10.29 20.33
N THR A 55 6.77 -9.20 21.04
CA THR A 55 5.40 -8.80 21.42
C THR A 55 4.56 -8.43 20.20
N GLN A 56 5.13 -7.68 19.24
CA GLN A 56 4.45 -7.34 17.98
C GLN A 56 4.16 -8.60 17.14
N LEU A 57 5.12 -9.53 17.05
CA LEU A 57 4.92 -10.81 16.36
C LEU A 57 3.83 -11.67 17.03
N GLY A 58 3.83 -11.74 18.36
CA GLY A 58 2.78 -12.42 19.14
C GLY A 58 1.40 -11.79 18.97
N MET A 59 1.32 -10.45 18.88
CA MET A 59 0.08 -9.74 18.58
C MET A 59 -0.46 -10.08 17.19
N VAL A 60 0.40 -10.14 16.15
CA VAL A 60 0.00 -10.53 14.78
C VAL A 60 -0.50 -11.97 14.75
N ALA A 61 0.20 -12.90 15.39
CA ALA A 61 -0.23 -14.30 15.49
C ALA A 61 -1.58 -14.44 16.20
N GLY A 62 -1.81 -13.69 17.28
CA GLY A 62 -3.09 -13.65 18.00
C GLY A 62 -4.25 -13.00 17.24
N LEU A 63 -3.99 -12.33 16.11
CA LEU A 63 -5.00 -11.82 15.18
C LEU A 63 -5.30 -12.78 14.01
N GLY A 64 -4.55 -13.89 13.89
CA GLY A 64 -4.55 -14.74 12.69
C GLY A 64 -4.11 -13.99 11.43
N ALA A 65 -3.32 -12.93 11.58
CA ALA A 65 -3.05 -11.98 10.50
C ALA A 65 -1.74 -12.26 9.77
N THR A 66 -1.74 -12.04 8.46
CA THR A 66 -0.53 -11.81 7.67
C THR A 66 -0.12 -10.34 7.81
N VAL A 67 1.18 -10.09 7.95
CA VAL A 67 1.75 -8.75 8.12
C VAL A 67 2.90 -8.53 7.14
N SER A 68 2.98 -7.34 6.56
CA SER A 68 4.20 -6.77 6.00
C SER A 68 4.73 -5.70 6.94
N TRP A 69 6.05 -5.57 7.07
CA TRP A 69 6.69 -4.59 7.96
C TRP A 69 7.38 -3.49 7.14
N ASN A 70 7.27 -2.23 7.58
CA ASN A 70 8.10 -1.16 7.04
C ASN A 70 9.51 -1.17 7.69
N GLN A 71 10.39 -0.29 7.21
CA GLN A 71 11.74 -0.11 7.76
C GLN A 71 11.75 0.26 9.25
N PHE A 72 10.70 0.91 9.75
CA PHE A 72 10.55 1.31 11.15
C PHE A 72 9.90 0.22 12.04
N GLY A 73 9.62 -0.96 11.48
CA GLY A 73 9.03 -2.10 12.18
C GLY A 73 7.64 -1.82 12.76
N THR A 74 6.87 -0.95 12.13
CA THR A 74 5.40 -0.96 12.22
C THR A 74 4.84 -1.78 11.04
N PRO A 75 3.57 -2.22 11.08
CA PRO A 75 2.93 -2.76 9.89
C PRO A 75 3.04 -1.76 8.73
N ALA A 76 3.39 -2.28 7.55
CA ALA A 76 3.15 -1.64 6.24
C ALA A 76 1.85 -2.18 5.60
N SER A 77 1.42 -3.36 6.01
CA SER A 77 0.08 -3.90 5.78
C SER A 77 -0.22 -5.00 6.79
N LEU A 78 -1.49 -5.16 7.13
CA LEU A 78 -2.00 -6.16 8.06
C LEU A 78 -3.38 -6.62 7.57
N ILE A 79 -3.54 -7.93 7.37
CA ILE A 79 -4.76 -8.54 6.84
C ILE A 79 -4.93 -9.96 7.38
N ASN A 80 -6.17 -10.36 7.70
CA ASN A 80 -6.49 -11.76 7.96
C ASN A 80 -7.28 -12.29 6.75
N TYR A 81 -6.67 -13.18 5.97
CA TYR A 81 -7.27 -13.71 4.72
C TYR A 81 -8.47 -14.63 4.97
N ASP A 82 -8.57 -15.21 6.17
CA ASP A 82 -9.66 -16.11 6.58
C ASP A 82 -10.80 -15.37 7.32
N GLY A 83 -10.72 -14.03 7.45
CA GLY A 83 -11.74 -13.26 8.16
C GLY A 83 -11.45 -11.78 8.37
N TYR A 84 -11.28 -11.38 9.64
CA TYR A 84 -11.19 -9.98 10.07
C TYR A 84 -10.18 -9.83 11.22
N LEU A 85 -9.49 -8.70 11.28
CA LEU A 85 -8.56 -8.33 12.35
C LEU A 85 -9.27 -8.01 13.69
N ALA A 86 -10.56 -7.68 13.64
CA ALA A 86 -11.43 -7.60 14.81
C ALA A 86 -12.90 -7.69 14.38
N THR A 87 -13.76 -8.16 15.27
CA THR A 87 -15.22 -8.28 15.08
C THR A 87 -15.95 -7.90 16.36
N GLY A 88 -17.26 -7.66 16.28
CA GLY A 88 -18.09 -7.34 17.45
C GLY A 88 -17.77 -5.98 18.08
N LEU A 89 -17.15 -5.05 17.32
CA LEU A 89 -16.81 -3.73 17.82
C LEU A 89 -18.04 -2.82 17.83
N SER A 90 -18.20 -2.03 18.89
CA SER A 90 -19.29 -1.08 19.06
C SER A 90 -18.78 0.36 18.98
N GLY A 91 -19.52 1.23 18.30
CA GLY A 91 -19.20 2.64 18.20
C GLY A 91 -20.16 3.40 17.25
N PRO A 92 -20.20 4.75 17.33
CA PRO A 92 -21.16 5.56 16.59
C PRO A 92 -20.85 5.68 15.08
N ASN A 93 -19.58 5.54 14.69
CA ASN A 93 -19.12 5.65 13.30
C ASN A 93 -17.78 4.92 13.10
N ALA A 94 -17.38 4.76 11.83
CA ALA A 94 -16.16 4.05 11.45
C ALA A 94 -14.89 4.68 12.04
N ALA A 95 -14.70 6.00 11.96
CA ALA A 95 -13.54 6.68 12.55
C ALA A 95 -13.38 6.44 14.06
N THR A 96 -14.46 6.45 14.85
CA THR A 96 -14.39 6.20 16.30
C THR A 96 -13.95 4.76 16.59
N VAL A 97 -14.48 3.79 15.85
CA VAL A 97 -14.13 2.37 15.99
C VAL A 97 -12.69 2.12 15.56
N ALA A 98 -12.27 2.72 14.44
CA ALA A 98 -10.89 2.62 13.95
C ALA A 98 -9.90 3.19 14.96
N ARG A 99 -10.13 4.40 15.51
CA ARG A 99 -9.24 4.98 16.54
C ARG A 99 -9.18 4.10 17.80
N SER A 100 -10.32 3.60 18.28
CA SER A 100 -10.40 2.71 19.45
C SER A 100 -9.64 1.38 19.22
N TRP A 101 -9.72 0.81 18.01
CA TRP A 101 -8.94 -0.38 17.66
C TRP A 101 -7.44 -0.09 17.55
N VAL A 102 -7.03 1.04 16.96
CA VAL A 102 -5.62 1.45 16.91
C VAL A 102 -5.06 1.71 18.31
N GLU A 103 -5.82 2.32 19.22
CA GLU A 103 -5.46 2.46 20.64
C GLU A 103 -5.21 1.09 21.29
N ALA A 104 -6.17 0.15 21.13
CA ALA A 104 -6.06 -1.22 21.63
C ALA A 104 -4.93 -2.04 20.97
N LYS A 105 -4.31 -1.51 19.91
CA LYS A 105 -3.16 -2.10 19.19
C LYS A 105 -1.95 -1.16 19.13
N LYS A 106 -1.87 -0.12 19.97
CA LYS A 106 -0.84 0.93 19.83
C LYS A 106 0.61 0.43 19.88
N THR A 107 0.87 -0.63 20.66
CA THR A 107 2.17 -1.34 20.70
C THR A 107 2.56 -1.96 19.35
N LEU A 108 1.59 -2.39 18.53
CA LEU A 108 1.82 -2.91 17.19
C LEU A 108 2.30 -1.80 16.24
N PHE A 109 1.63 -0.65 16.28
CA PHE A 109 1.93 0.55 15.50
C PHE A 109 3.01 1.46 16.12
N ARG A 110 3.62 1.05 17.25
CA ARG A 110 4.64 1.82 18.01
C ARG A 110 4.20 3.22 18.48
N LEU A 111 2.89 3.42 18.67
CA LEU A 111 2.30 4.68 19.15
C LEU A 111 2.29 4.78 20.68
N ALA A 112 2.35 6.02 21.20
CA ALA A 112 2.19 6.33 22.62
C ALA A 112 0.72 6.47 23.01
N SER A 113 -0.06 7.24 22.24
CA SER A 113 -1.53 7.27 22.27
C SER A 113 -2.11 7.34 20.86
N SER A 114 -3.41 7.07 20.75
CA SER A 114 -4.23 7.42 19.59
C SER A 114 -4.76 8.85 19.63
N ASP A 115 -4.50 9.60 20.71
CA ASP A 115 -4.71 11.06 20.79
C ASP A 115 -3.79 11.80 19.82
N ASP A 116 -2.59 11.27 19.59
CA ASP A 116 -1.60 11.75 18.62
C ASP A 116 -2.04 11.52 17.15
N LEU A 117 -3.21 10.90 16.91
CA LEU A 117 -3.73 10.57 15.58
C LEU A 117 -4.84 11.53 15.15
N LYS A 118 -4.51 12.44 14.23
CA LYS A 118 -5.47 13.31 13.54
C LYS A 118 -6.24 12.52 12.48
N LEU A 119 -7.56 12.68 12.45
CA LEU A 119 -8.39 12.13 11.37
C LEU A 119 -8.22 13.00 10.12
N ILE A 120 -7.79 12.39 9.02
CA ILE A 120 -7.63 13.04 7.71
C ILE A 120 -8.80 12.70 6.79
N ASN A 121 -9.31 11.47 6.83
CA ASN A 121 -10.46 11.05 6.03
C ASN A 121 -11.27 9.93 6.72
N ASP A 122 -12.58 9.92 6.50
CA ASP A 122 -13.50 8.81 6.77
C ASP A 122 -14.44 8.69 5.55
N THR A 123 -14.08 7.83 4.59
CA THR A 123 -14.78 7.70 3.29
C THR A 123 -15.48 6.35 3.19
N ALA A 124 -16.80 6.37 2.95
CA ALA A 124 -17.58 5.16 2.64
C ALA A 124 -17.23 4.62 1.24
N LEU A 125 -17.08 3.30 1.13
CA LEU A 125 -16.75 2.58 -0.09
C LEU A 125 -18.04 2.24 -0.85
N LEU A 126 -18.25 2.92 -1.98
CA LEU A 126 -19.48 2.86 -2.78
C LEU A 126 -19.92 1.41 -3.08
N GLY A 127 -21.18 1.10 -2.78
CA GLY A 127 -21.75 -0.24 -2.98
C GLY A 127 -21.49 -1.23 -1.84
N SER A 128 -21.01 -0.78 -0.68
CA SER A 128 -20.73 -1.64 0.48
C SER A 128 -20.93 -0.93 1.82
N ASP A 129 -21.00 -1.70 2.92
CA ASP A 129 -20.90 -1.20 4.30
C ASP A 129 -19.43 -0.95 4.73
N GLY A 130 -18.52 -0.74 3.77
CA GLY A 130 -17.09 -0.54 4.00
C GLY A 130 -16.71 0.93 4.13
N TYR A 131 -15.69 1.21 4.93
CA TYR A 131 -15.14 2.55 5.14
C TYR A 131 -13.61 2.51 5.11
N ALA A 132 -13.00 3.47 4.41
CA ALA A 132 -11.57 3.76 4.46
C ALA A 132 -11.35 4.96 5.39
N VAL A 133 -10.86 4.67 6.60
CA VAL A 133 -10.49 5.69 7.59
C VAL A 133 -8.98 5.95 7.48
N LEU A 134 -8.56 7.21 7.38
CA LEU A 134 -7.16 7.61 7.32
C LEU A 134 -6.82 8.54 8.48
N PHE A 135 -5.82 8.14 9.26
CA PHE A 135 -5.19 8.96 10.28
C PHE A 135 -3.79 9.42 9.86
N GLN A 136 -3.33 10.52 10.46
CA GLN A 136 -1.94 10.99 10.40
C GLN A 136 -1.46 11.31 11.81
N GLN A 137 -0.26 10.88 12.15
CA GLN A 137 0.38 11.16 13.43
C GLN A 137 0.80 12.64 13.51
N GLU A 138 0.60 13.28 14.67
CA GLU A 138 1.15 14.60 14.98
C GLU A 138 2.12 14.50 16.16
N PHE A 139 3.38 14.88 15.95
CA PHE A 139 4.42 14.90 16.99
C PHE A 139 4.66 16.34 17.46
N GLY A 140 4.27 16.65 18.70
CA GLY A 140 4.40 18.01 19.25
C GLY A 140 3.61 19.08 18.48
N GLY A 141 2.52 18.68 17.79
CA GLY A 141 1.73 19.56 16.91
C GLY A 141 2.26 19.69 15.48
N LEU A 142 3.33 18.99 15.10
CA LEU A 142 3.78 18.86 13.72
C LEU A 142 3.24 17.56 13.12
N ALA A 143 2.54 17.65 11.99
CA ALA A 143 2.13 16.47 11.23
C ALA A 143 3.37 15.69 10.75
N ALA A 144 3.34 14.37 10.94
CA ALA A 144 4.38 13.48 10.44
C ALA A 144 4.33 13.37 8.91
N ALA A 145 5.48 13.05 8.30
CA ALA A 145 5.62 12.78 6.86
C ALA A 145 4.78 11.57 6.40
N GLU A 146 4.87 11.20 5.12
CA GLU A 146 4.06 10.15 4.49
C GLU A 146 4.02 8.82 5.29
N ASP A 147 5.17 8.38 5.84
CA ASP A 147 5.31 7.18 6.69
C ASP A 147 4.64 7.28 8.08
N GLY A 148 4.09 8.44 8.45
CA GLY A 148 3.39 8.69 9.70
C GLY A 148 1.87 8.54 9.62
N LYS A 149 1.34 8.00 8.52
CA LYS A 149 -0.10 7.76 8.30
C LYS A 149 -0.50 6.35 8.72
N ILE A 150 -1.77 6.16 9.05
CA ILE A 150 -2.39 4.85 9.30
C ILE A 150 -3.76 4.81 8.61
N MET A 151 -3.91 3.95 7.62
CA MET A 151 -5.21 3.60 7.03
C MET A 151 -5.81 2.39 7.75
N VAL A 152 -7.12 2.45 8.03
CA VAL A 152 -7.90 1.35 8.61
C VAL A 152 -9.12 1.09 7.74
N GLY A 153 -9.25 -0.15 7.27
CA GLY A 153 -10.43 -0.64 6.55
C GLY A 153 -11.46 -1.17 7.55
N VAL A 154 -12.54 -0.43 7.75
CA VAL A 154 -13.65 -0.78 8.66
C VAL A 154 -14.83 -1.30 7.83
N VAL A 155 -15.58 -2.28 8.35
CA VAL A 155 -16.81 -2.80 7.71
C VAL A 155 -17.92 -2.98 8.75
N GLY A 156 -19.13 -2.53 8.43
CA GLY A 156 -20.33 -2.75 9.25
C GLY A 156 -21.11 -1.47 9.53
N THR A 157 -21.89 -1.48 10.61
CA THR A 157 -22.72 -0.33 11.01
C THR A 157 -22.82 -0.22 12.53
N ALA A 158 -23.27 0.94 13.03
CA ALA A 158 -23.51 1.14 14.46
C ALA A 158 -24.59 0.23 15.08
N THR A 159 -25.45 -0.39 14.26
CA THR A 159 -26.51 -1.32 14.70
C THR A 159 -26.12 -2.80 14.55
N SER A 160 -25.43 -3.16 13.46
CA SER A 160 -24.98 -4.54 13.20
C SER A 160 -23.65 -4.88 13.89
N GLY A 161 -22.99 -3.87 14.46
CA GLY A 161 -21.61 -3.96 14.93
C GLY A 161 -20.61 -3.79 13.78
N TRP A 162 -19.39 -3.46 14.16
CA TRP A 162 -18.28 -3.14 13.25
C TRP A 162 -17.19 -4.21 13.31
N LYS A 163 -16.41 -4.26 12.23
CA LYS A 163 -15.28 -5.17 12.03
C LYS A 163 -14.11 -4.41 11.41
N ILE A 164 -12.89 -4.84 11.68
CA ILE A 164 -11.68 -4.32 11.00
C ILE A 164 -11.22 -5.37 10.00
N ALA A 165 -11.20 -5.03 8.71
CA ALA A 165 -10.78 -5.93 7.64
C ALA A 165 -9.28 -5.78 7.32
N TYR A 166 -8.75 -4.56 7.43
CA TYR A 166 -7.40 -4.21 6.98
C TYR A 166 -6.81 -3.07 7.83
N ALA A 167 -5.49 -3.04 7.95
CA ALA A 167 -4.77 -1.84 8.38
C ALA A 167 -3.40 -1.72 7.69
N SER A 168 -2.91 -0.49 7.52
CA SER A 168 -1.55 -0.14 7.13
C SER A 168 -1.20 1.22 7.73
#